data_AF-A0A3B0MH87-F1
#
_entry.id   AF-A0A3B0MH87-F1
#
_cell.length_a   1.000
_cell.length_b   1.000
_cell.length_c   1.000
_cell.angle_alpha   90.00
_cell.angle_beta   90.00
_cell.angle_gamma   90.00
#
_symmetry.space_group_name_H-M   'P 1'
#
loop_
_entity.id
_entity.type
_entity.pdbx_description
1 polymer ?
#
loop_
_entity_poly.entity_id
_entity_poly.type
_entity_poly.pdbx_seq_one_letter_code
_entity_poly.pdbx_strand_id
1 'polypeptide(L)'
;MSTGQFIDAARAVELSLANRAVPAESLQANTRFLAQSAAAKLSAAERSGKRAFYEQAQINLATAYAHIGQVMDANKLLRDTDDGITAFLEKRYPDWA
;
A
#
# COMPACT_ATOMS: atom_id res chain seq x y z
N MET A 1 4.91 -16.60 -23.03
CA MET A 1 6.34 -16.24 -22.81
C MET A 1 7.16 -16.98 -23.87
N SER A 2 7.70 -16.29 -24.87
CA SER A 2 8.29 -16.93 -26.08
C SER A 2 9.82 -17.01 -26.04
N THR A 3 10.52 -16.05 -25.43
CA THR A 3 11.99 -15.96 -25.48
C THR A 3 12.71 -16.44 -24.22
N GLY A 4 12.04 -16.48 -23.06
CA GLY A 4 12.63 -16.96 -21.79
C GLY A 4 13.83 -16.17 -21.28
N GLN A 5 14.07 -14.95 -21.79
CA GLN A 5 15.23 -14.15 -21.41
C GLN A 5 15.13 -13.66 -19.96
N PHE A 6 16.21 -13.81 -19.21
CA PHE A 6 16.34 -13.22 -17.89
C PHE A 6 16.49 -11.70 -17.98
N ILE A 7 15.93 -11.01 -17.00
CA ILE A 7 16.13 -9.57 -16.78
C ILE A 7 16.90 -9.39 -15.49
N ASP A 8 17.77 -8.38 -15.44
CA ASP A 8 18.43 -7.99 -14.20
C ASP A 8 17.49 -7.16 -13.30
N ALA A 9 17.96 -6.87 -12.08
CA ALA A 9 17.18 -6.14 -11.08
C ALA A 9 16.85 -4.70 -11.51
N ALA A 10 17.75 -4.03 -12.22
CA ALA A 10 17.51 -2.67 -12.71
C ALA A 10 16.39 -2.66 -13.75
N ARG A 11 16.45 -3.60 -14.70
CA ARG A 11 15.43 -3.78 -15.72
C ARG A 11 14.07 -4.17 -15.13
N ALA A 12 14.05 -4.98 -14.07
CA ALA A 12 12.81 -5.31 -13.36
C ALA A 12 12.13 -4.06 -12.75
N VAL A 13 12.91 -3.07 -12.29
CA VAL A 13 12.37 -1.80 -11.78
C VAL A 13 11.82 -0.94 -12.91
N GLU A 14 12.55 -0.82 -14.03
CA GLU A 14 12.08 -0.07 -15.21
C GLU A 14 10.75 -0.61 -15.75
N LEU A 15 10.58 -1.94 -15.71
CA LEU A 15 9.36 -2.62 -16.13
C LEU A 15 8.26 -2.63 -15.06
N SER A 16 8.46 -1.94 -13.92
CA SER A 16 7.53 -1.91 -12.78
C SER A 16 7.21 -3.28 -12.17
N LEU A 17 8.05 -4.29 -12.41
CA LEU A 17 7.94 -5.63 -11.80
C LEU A 17 8.45 -5.64 -10.36
N ALA A 18 9.43 -4.78 -10.05
CA ALA A 18 9.97 -4.57 -8.71
C ALA A 18 9.92 -3.09 -8.34
N ASN A 19 9.72 -2.77 -7.06
CA ASN A 19 9.68 -1.36 -6.62
C ASN A 19 11.06 -0.70 -6.56
N ARG A 20 12.13 -1.48 -6.31
CA ARG A 20 13.51 -0.98 -6.17
C ARG A 20 14.53 -2.11 -6.36
N ALA A 21 15.70 -1.76 -6.90
CA ALA A 21 16.90 -2.60 -6.91
C ALA A 21 17.91 -2.03 -5.89
N VAL A 22 18.50 -2.90 -5.07
CA VAL A 22 19.48 -2.54 -4.03
C VAL A 22 20.63 -3.53 -4.02
N PRO A 23 21.81 -3.18 -3.48
CA PRO A 23 22.89 -4.14 -3.25
C PRO A 23 22.41 -5.33 -2.40
N ALA A 24 22.93 -6.52 -2.69
CA ALA A 24 22.44 -7.76 -2.09
C ALA A 24 22.56 -7.75 -0.55
N GLU A 25 23.66 -7.21 -0.03
CA GLU A 25 23.93 -7.03 1.40
C GLU A 25 22.92 -6.10 2.08
N SER A 26 22.29 -5.20 1.32
CA SER A 26 21.31 -4.23 1.83
C SER A 26 19.86 -4.69 1.66
N LEU A 27 19.61 -5.82 0.99
CA LEU A 27 18.26 -6.31 0.67
C LEU A 27 17.41 -6.51 1.92
N GLN A 28 17.95 -7.18 2.93
CA GLN A 28 17.21 -7.48 4.15
C GLN A 28 16.83 -6.21 4.92
N ALA A 29 17.76 -5.27 5.05
CA ALA A 29 17.52 -4.00 5.73
C ALA A 29 16.44 -3.16 5.02
N ASN A 30 16.53 -3.05 3.68
CA ASN A 30 15.55 -2.29 2.89
C ASN A 30 14.15 -2.92 2.93
N THR A 31 14.05 -4.25 2.79
CA THR A 31 12.76 -4.95 2.85
C THR A 31 12.14 -4.83 4.24
N ARG A 32 12.95 -4.93 5.32
CA ARG A 32 12.48 -4.74 6.69
C ARG A 32 11.98 -3.31 6.93
N PHE A 33 12.71 -2.31 6.45
CA PHE A 33 12.30 -0.92 6.52
C PHE A 33 10.95 -0.68 5.81
N LEU A 34 10.77 -1.26 4.61
CA LEU A 34 9.49 -1.16 3.88
C LEU A 34 8.34 -1.83 4.65
N ALA A 35 8.58 -3.03 5.20
CA ALA A 35 7.59 -3.74 5.99
C ALA A 35 7.20 -2.98 7.27
N GLN A 36 8.18 -2.40 7.97
CA GLN A 36 7.94 -1.56 9.14
C GLN A 36 7.15 -0.29 8.77
N SER A 37 7.48 0.34 7.65
CA SER A 37 6.76 1.52 7.16
C SER A 37 5.30 1.21 6.80
N ALA A 38 5.03 0.02 6.27
CA ALA A 38 3.67 -0.46 6.02
C ALA A 38 2.93 -0.81 7.32
N ALA A 39 3.62 -1.47 8.26
CA ALA A 39 3.05 -1.88 9.55
C ALA A 39 2.78 -0.70 10.50
N ALA A 40 3.48 0.43 10.33
CA ALA A 40 3.26 1.64 11.12
C ALA A 40 1.96 2.39 10.77
N LYS A 41 1.16 1.87 9.83
CA LYS A 41 -0.12 2.45 9.41
C LYS A 41 -1.28 1.63 9.98
N LEU A 42 -2.49 2.21 9.92
CA LEU A 42 -3.70 1.52 10.31
C LEU A 42 -3.95 0.27 9.44
N SER A 43 -3.73 -0.91 10.03
CA SER A 43 -3.79 -2.20 9.33
C SER A 43 -5.13 -2.48 8.65
N ALA A 44 -6.23 -2.03 9.26
CA ALA A 44 -7.57 -2.16 8.70
C ALA A 44 -7.73 -1.35 7.40
N ALA A 45 -7.23 -0.11 7.39
CA ALA A 45 -7.28 0.77 6.23
C ALA A 45 -6.35 0.29 5.09
N GLU A 46 -5.15 -0.20 5.42
CA GLU A 46 -4.23 -0.80 4.42
C GLU A 46 -4.84 -2.04 3.78
N ARG A 47 -5.48 -2.92 4.58
CA ARG A 47 -6.14 -4.12 4.06
C ARG A 47 -7.32 -3.78 3.15
N SER A 48 -8.23 -2.90 3.59
CA SER A 48 -9.41 -2.53 2.82
C SER A 48 -9.02 -1.79 1.54
N GLY A 49 -8.08 -0.84 1.62
CA GLY A 49 -7.57 -0.09 0.47
C GLY A 49 -6.91 -0.98 -0.56
N LYS A 50 -6.05 -1.91 -0.14
CA LYS A 50 -5.39 -2.86 -1.07
C LYS A 50 -6.40 -3.78 -1.76
N ARG A 51 -7.39 -4.28 -1.02
CA ARG A 51 -8.47 -5.09 -1.61
C ARG A 51 -9.24 -4.29 -2.66
N ALA A 52 -9.70 -3.10 -2.30
CA ALA A 52 -10.47 -2.23 -3.18
C ALA A 52 -9.68 -1.85 -4.44
N PHE A 53 -8.36 -1.65 -4.33
CA PHE A 53 -7.47 -1.40 -5.46
C PHE A 53 -7.49 -2.54 -6.49
N TYR A 54 -7.50 -3.79 -6.06
CA TYR A 54 -7.58 -4.93 -6.98
C TYR A 54 -8.99 -5.15 -7.53
N GLU A 55 -10.02 -4.92 -6.72
CA GLU A 55 -11.42 -5.04 -7.15
C GLU A 55 -11.77 -4.01 -8.22
N GLN A 56 -11.28 -2.77 -8.10
CA GLN A 56 -11.56 -1.73 -9.09
C GLN A 56 -10.93 -2.00 -10.47
N ALA A 57 -9.88 -2.81 -10.56
CA ALA A 57 -9.20 -3.11 -11.81
C ALA A 57 -10.07 -3.89 -12.82
N GLN A 58 -11.18 -4.47 -12.35
CA GLN A 58 -12.10 -5.29 -13.13
C GLN A 58 -13.39 -4.57 -13.52
N ILE A 59 -13.55 -3.30 -13.17
CA ILE A 59 -14.78 -2.53 -13.38
C ILE A 59 -14.53 -1.21 -14.11
N ASN A 60 -15.59 -0.62 -14.67
CA ASN A 60 -15.50 0.66 -15.33
C ASN A 60 -15.26 1.80 -14.33
N LEU A 61 -14.79 2.93 -14.84
CA LEU A 61 -14.40 4.09 -14.04
C LEU A 61 -15.52 4.62 -13.13
N ALA A 62 -16.75 4.72 -13.62
CA ALA A 62 -17.87 5.24 -12.82
C ALA A 62 -18.19 4.31 -11.64
N THR A 63 -18.21 3.00 -11.87
CA THR A 63 -18.38 2.00 -10.80
C THR A 63 -17.19 2.01 -9.84
N ALA A 64 -15.96 2.19 -10.33
CA ALA A 64 -14.77 2.29 -9.48
C ALA A 64 -14.85 3.47 -8.52
N TYR A 65 -15.26 4.66 -9.00
CA TYR A 65 -15.47 5.83 -8.13
C TYR A 65 -16.52 5.58 -7.04
N ALA A 66 -17.66 4.98 -7.41
CA ALA A 66 -18.69 4.65 -6.43
C ALA A 66 -18.19 3.65 -5.38
N HIS A 67 -17.47 2.61 -5.81
CA HIS A 67 -16.92 1.58 -4.94
C HIS A 67 -15.86 2.12 -3.97
N ILE A 68 -14.87 2.88 -4.49
CA ILE A 68 -13.84 3.48 -3.64
C ILE A 68 -14.44 4.48 -2.64
N GLY A 69 -15.46 5.25 -3.05
CA GLY A 69 -16.19 6.14 -2.13
C GLY A 69 -16.76 5.40 -0.92
N GLN A 70 -17.44 4.26 -1.15
CA GLN A 70 -17.98 3.42 -0.08
C GLN A 70 -16.89 2.86 0.85
N VAL A 71 -15.75 2.44 0.28
CA VAL A 71 -14.61 1.94 1.06
C VAL A 71 -14.02 3.05 1.93
N MET A 72 -13.90 4.26 1.40
CA MET A 72 -13.41 5.42 2.15
C MET A 72 -14.37 5.81 3.28
N ASP A 73 -15.67 5.80 3.04
CA ASP A 73 -16.66 6.10 4.09
C ASP A 73 -16.66 5.05 5.20
N ALA A 74 -16.54 3.76 4.85
CA ALA A 74 -16.38 2.69 5.84
C ALA A 74 -15.07 2.85 6.65
N ASN A 75 -13.97 3.24 6.01
CA ASN A 75 -12.70 3.48 6.70
C ASN A 75 -12.78 4.62 7.72
N LYS A 76 -13.55 5.70 7.44
CA LYS A 76 -13.76 6.80 8.40
C LYS A 76 -14.47 6.36 9.68
N LEU A 77 -15.29 5.31 9.60
CA LEU A 77 -16.03 4.78 10.74
C LEU A 77 -15.20 3.84 11.62
N LEU A 78 -13.98 3.50 11.23
CA LEU A 78 -13.07 2.74 12.08
C LEU A 78 -12.66 3.62 13.26
N ARG A 79 -12.79 3.07 14.48
CA ARG A 79 -12.45 3.77 15.72
C ARG A 79 -11.06 4.41 15.69
N ASP A 80 -10.09 3.68 15.14
CA ASP A 80 -8.69 4.12 15.16
C ASP A 80 -8.38 5.11 14.01
N THR A 81 -9.30 5.31 13.06
CA THR A 81 -9.18 6.38 12.05
C THR A 81 -9.29 7.76 12.69
N ASP A 82 -10.13 7.91 13.73
CA ASP A 82 -10.27 9.18 14.45
C ASP A 82 -8.99 9.56 15.20
N ASP A 83 -8.34 8.58 15.85
CA ASP A 83 -7.02 8.81 16.46
C ASP A 83 -5.96 9.12 15.40
N GLY A 84 -6.00 8.43 14.25
CA GLY A 84 -5.12 8.74 13.12
C GLY A 84 -5.22 10.18 12.63
N ILE A 85 -6.45 10.72 12.50
CA ILE A 85 -6.70 12.10 12.11
C ILE A 85 -6.23 13.06 13.21
N THR A 86 -6.59 12.79 14.46
CA THR A 86 -6.21 13.62 15.61
C THR A 86 -4.70 13.68 15.78
N ALA A 87 -4.02 12.54 15.71
CA ALA A 87 -2.57 12.44 15.81
C ALA A 87 -1.86 13.25 14.72
N PHE A 88 -2.39 13.23 13.49
CA PHE A 88 -1.88 14.04 12.40
C PHE A 88 -2.04 15.55 12.67
N LEU A 89 -3.21 15.98 13.14
CA LEU A 89 -3.47 17.39 13.50
C LEU A 89 -2.59 17.86 14.66
N GLU A 90 -2.34 16.98 15.64
CA GLU A 90 -1.53 17.24 16.83
C GLU A 90 -0.02 17.01 16.63
N LYS A 91 0.42 16.55 15.45
CA LYS A 91 1.81 16.21 15.12
C LYS A 91 2.43 15.18 16.08
N ARG A 92 1.62 14.23 16.56
CA ARG A 92 2.07 13.08 17.36
C ARG A 92 1.96 11.79 16.56
N TYR A 93 2.51 10.71 17.09
CA TYR A 93 2.24 9.38 16.54
C TYR A 93 0.84 8.90 16.94
N PRO A 94 0.09 8.28 16.03
CA PRO A 94 -1.17 7.61 16.34
C PRO A 94 -0.94 6.33 17.12
N ASP A 95 -1.88 6.01 18.00
CA ASP A 95 -1.93 4.75 18.75
C ASP A 95 -2.95 3.82 18.08
N TRP A 96 -2.44 2.88 17.28
CA TRP A 96 -3.29 1.90 16.60
C TRP A 96 -3.63 0.76 17.58
N ALA A 97 -4.82 0.79 18.18
CA ALA A 97 -5.29 -0.21 19.16
C ALA A 97 -6.00 -1.42 18.56
#